data_AF-A0A075LQU7-F1
#
_entry.id   AF-A0A075LQU7-F1
#
_cell.length_a   1.000
_cell.length_b   1.000
_cell.length_c   1.000
_cell.angle_alpha   90.00
_cell.angle_beta   90.00
_cell.angle_gamma   90.00
#
_symmetry.space_group_name_H-M   'P 1'
#
loop_
_entity.id
_entity.type
_entity.pdbx_description
1 polymer ?
#
loop_
_entity_poly.entity_id
_entity_poly.type
_entity_poly.pdbx_seq_one_letter_code
_entity_poly.pdbx_strand_id
1 'polypeptide(L)'
;MLFIQWLAEEKYPIIVDAYFSTPAEFNGVQLLMSYPNEVTHVALFKFELSPDGSRYIRVEKTFDINPDYVVAEVQDKEETLYCRADWENGTFIVRDWENCSDSLTAALTRKITLQACVNGTYLGHTVERKSIVWFLFKASNTTECVSDTVEVVGRTWGIFVRIAGANGTIVCQTEKVEGTYLSDEVVTINEKGCGPKKE
;
A
#
# COMPACT_ATOMS: atom_id res chain seq x y z
N MET A 1 -24.90 -28.02 -28.33
CA MET A 1 -24.12 -28.48 -27.15
C MET A 1 -23.40 -27.24 -26.63
N LEU A 2 -23.91 -26.62 -25.57
CA LEU A 2 -23.25 -25.46 -24.95
C LEU A 2 -22.08 -25.99 -24.11
N PHE A 3 -20.86 -25.61 -24.47
CA PHE A 3 -19.70 -25.73 -23.60
C PHE A 3 -19.68 -24.51 -22.68
N ILE A 4 -20.14 -24.67 -21.45
CA ILE A 4 -19.85 -23.71 -20.37
C ILE A 4 -18.43 -24.04 -19.91
N GLN A 5 -17.45 -23.26 -20.36
CA GLN A 5 -16.13 -23.24 -19.73
C GLN A 5 -16.30 -22.63 -18.34
N TRP A 6 -16.24 -23.47 -17.32
CA TRP A 6 -16.02 -23.03 -15.95
C TRP A 6 -14.61 -22.43 -15.90
N LEU A 7 -14.50 -21.10 -15.98
CA LEU A 7 -13.28 -20.42 -15.56
C LEU A 7 -13.15 -20.73 -14.06
N ALA A 8 -12.15 -21.52 -13.68
CA ALA A 8 -11.83 -21.73 -12.28
C ALA A 8 -11.61 -20.34 -11.67
N GLU A 9 -12.40 -19.99 -10.66
CA GLU A 9 -12.21 -18.75 -9.92
C GLU A 9 -10.78 -18.73 -9.37
N GLU A 10 -10.00 -17.73 -9.74
CA GLU A 10 -8.65 -17.56 -9.23
C GLU A 10 -8.72 -17.39 -7.70
N LYS A 11 -7.93 -18.19 -6.99
CA LYS A 11 -7.91 -18.21 -5.53
C LYS A 11 -6.51 -17.85 -5.04
N TYR A 12 -6.44 -17.03 -3.99
CA TYR A 12 -5.19 -16.49 -3.46
C TYR A 12 -4.93 -17.06 -2.06
N PRO A 13 -4.09 -18.11 -1.93
CA PRO A 13 -3.73 -18.65 -0.64
C PRO A 13 -2.74 -17.71 0.06
N ILE A 14 -3.01 -17.43 1.34
CA ILE A 14 -2.21 -16.61 2.23
C ILE A 14 -1.89 -17.47 3.46
N ILE A 15 -0.60 -17.57 3.77
CA ILE A 15 -0.11 -18.23 4.98
C ILE A 15 0.44 -17.13 5.89
N VAL A 16 -0.03 -17.09 7.13
CA VAL A 16 0.44 -16.18 8.17
C VAL A 16 1.08 -16.99 9.29
N ASP A 17 2.34 -16.70 9.58
CA ASP A 17 3.08 -17.20 10.75
C ASP A 17 3.22 -16.04 11.75
N ALA A 18 2.49 -16.12 12.86
CA ALA A 18 2.46 -15.10 13.90
C ALA A 18 3.23 -15.55 15.15
N TYR A 19 4.12 -14.69 15.64
CA TYR A 19 4.99 -14.92 16.80
C TYR A 19 4.74 -13.83 17.85
N PHE A 20 4.25 -14.22 19.02
CA PHE A 20 3.90 -13.30 20.11
C PHE A 20 4.75 -13.56 21.38
N SER A 21 5.16 -12.48 22.06
CA SER A 21 5.86 -12.60 23.36
C SER A 21 4.89 -12.89 24.52
N THR A 22 3.63 -12.54 24.36
CA THR A 22 2.52 -12.95 25.22
C THR A 22 1.65 -13.92 24.42
N PRO A 23 1.21 -15.07 24.98
CA PRO A 23 0.41 -16.00 24.18
C PRO A 23 -0.88 -15.33 23.69
N ALA A 24 -1.35 -15.75 22.52
CA ALA A 24 -2.53 -15.19 21.86
C ALA A 24 -3.44 -16.29 21.34
N GLU A 25 -4.71 -15.96 21.20
CA GLU A 25 -5.72 -16.77 20.51
C GLU A 25 -6.03 -16.15 19.16
N PHE A 26 -6.34 -16.99 18.18
CA PHE A 26 -6.76 -16.53 16.85
C PHE A 26 -8.29 -16.48 16.79
N ASN A 27 -8.82 -15.27 16.59
CA ASN A 27 -10.25 -14.97 16.64
C ASN A 27 -10.92 -14.89 15.26
N GLY A 28 -10.15 -15.01 14.18
CA GLY A 28 -10.67 -15.11 12.82
C GLY A 28 -10.00 -14.19 11.81
N VAL A 29 -10.57 -14.16 10.61
CA VAL A 29 -10.06 -13.35 9.49
C VAL A 29 -11.19 -12.55 8.87
N GLN A 30 -10.88 -11.31 8.50
CA GLN A 30 -11.74 -10.43 7.74
C GLN A 30 -11.01 -9.92 6.50
N LEU A 31 -11.67 -9.95 5.34
CA LEU A 31 -11.19 -9.29 4.13
C LEU A 31 -11.90 -7.94 4.00
N LEU A 32 -11.13 -6.87 4.01
CA LEU A 32 -11.60 -5.51 3.73
C LEU A 32 -11.33 -5.20 2.26
N MET A 33 -12.33 -5.38 1.41
CA MET A 33 -12.22 -5.07 -0.01
C MET A 33 -12.37 -3.56 -0.24
N SER A 34 -11.54 -3.00 -1.12
CA SER A 34 -11.61 -1.59 -1.51
C SER A 34 -11.50 -0.64 -0.30
N TYR A 35 -10.60 -0.98 0.62
CA TYR A 35 -10.31 -0.21 1.83
C TYR A 35 -8.80 0.05 1.94
N PRO A 36 -8.36 1.29 2.20
CA PRO A 36 -9.16 2.50 2.44
C PRO A 36 -9.60 3.20 1.15
N ASN A 37 -9.22 2.65 -0.01
CA ASN A 37 -9.51 3.16 -1.33
C ASN A 37 -9.89 2.01 -2.28
N GLU A 38 -10.41 2.34 -3.45
CA GLU A 38 -11.01 1.38 -4.38
C GLU A 38 -10.08 0.26 -4.87
N VAL A 39 -8.75 0.47 -4.83
CA VAL A 39 -7.74 -0.48 -5.34
C VAL A 39 -6.97 -1.22 -4.25
N THR A 40 -7.32 -1.00 -2.97
CA THR A 40 -6.64 -1.65 -1.86
C THR A 40 -7.52 -2.73 -1.24
N HIS A 41 -6.97 -3.92 -1.06
CA HIS A 41 -7.60 -5.03 -0.36
C HIS A 41 -6.74 -5.42 0.84
N VAL A 42 -7.34 -5.53 2.03
CA VAL A 42 -6.62 -5.83 3.27
C VAL A 42 -7.15 -7.11 3.88
N ALA A 43 -6.28 -8.09 4.08
CA ALA A 43 -6.56 -9.28 4.88
C ALA A 43 -6.18 -9.01 6.33
N LEU A 44 -7.18 -8.93 7.19
CA LEU A 44 -7.04 -8.64 8.61
C LEU A 44 -7.19 -9.94 9.41
N PHE A 45 -6.10 -10.39 10.03
CA PHE A 45 -6.05 -11.57 10.90
C PHE A 45 -6.19 -11.12 12.35
N LYS A 46 -7.18 -11.63 13.06
CA LYS A 46 -7.56 -11.14 14.38
C LYS A 46 -7.01 -12.04 15.46
N PHE A 47 -6.34 -11.45 16.43
CA PHE A 47 -5.73 -12.11 17.56
C PHE A 47 -6.14 -11.40 18.86
N GLU A 48 -6.19 -12.15 19.95
CA GLU A 48 -6.43 -11.62 21.29
C GLU A 48 -5.40 -12.20 22.25
N LEU A 49 -4.71 -11.35 23.00
CA LEU A 49 -3.73 -11.81 23.99
C LEU A 49 -4.44 -12.53 25.13
N SER A 50 -4.05 -13.78 25.36
CA SER A 50 -4.66 -14.69 26.33
C SER A 50 -3.57 -15.55 26.96
N PRO A 51 -3.50 -15.68 28.30
CA PRO A 51 -2.54 -16.58 28.95
C PRO A 51 -2.66 -18.05 28.50
N ASP A 52 -3.85 -18.45 28.03
CA ASP A 52 -4.16 -19.80 27.57
C ASP A 52 -3.89 -20.00 26.07
N GLY A 53 -3.50 -18.93 25.37
CA GLY A 53 -3.19 -18.93 23.94
C GLY A 53 -1.85 -19.58 23.59
N SER A 54 -1.41 -19.37 22.34
CA SER A 54 -0.12 -19.82 21.84
C SER A 54 0.80 -18.65 21.51
N ARG A 55 2.11 -18.86 21.70
CA ARG A 55 3.16 -17.91 21.28
C ARG A 55 3.48 -18.00 19.78
N TYR A 56 3.10 -19.10 19.15
CA TYR A 56 3.23 -19.30 17.70
C TYR A 56 1.91 -19.79 17.13
N ILE A 57 1.40 -19.08 16.12
CA ILE A 57 0.15 -19.41 15.46
C ILE A 57 0.39 -19.36 13.95
N ARG A 58 0.06 -20.46 13.27
CA ARG A 58 0.07 -20.53 11.82
C ARG A 58 -1.36 -20.60 11.30
N VAL A 59 -1.71 -19.67 10.43
CA VAL A 59 -3.05 -19.59 9.82
C VAL A 59 -2.91 -19.61 8.31
N GLU A 60 -3.63 -20.51 7.66
CA GLU A 60 -3.76 -20.53 6.20
C GLU A 60 -5.18 -20.12 5.81
N LYS A 61 -5.29 -19.14 4.92
CA LYS A 61 -6.57 -18.67 4.41
C LYS A 61 -6.50 -18.41 2.91
N THR A 62 -7.53 -18.83 2.21
CA THR A 62 -7.70 -18.57 0.79
C THR A 62 -8.71 -17.44 0.58
N PHE A 63 -8.37 -16.49 -0.28
CA PHE A 63 -9.24 -15.38 -0.66
C PHE A 63 -9.60 -15.43 -2.15
N ASP A 64 -10.75 -14.84 -2.48
CA ASP A 64 -11.23 -14.72 -3.87
C ASP A 64 -10.56 -13.56 -4.63
N ILE A 65 -9.86 -12.69 -3.90
CA ILE A 65 -9.10 -11.56 -4.42
C ILE A 65 -7.77 -11.49 -3.69
N ASN A 66 -6.71 -11.10 -4.40
CA ASN A 66 -5.38 -10.97 -3.83
C ASN A 66 -5.35 -9.79 -2.84
N PRO A 67 -5.10 -10.01 -1.54
CA PRO A 67 -4.90 -8.91 -0.61
C PRO A 67 -3.61 -8.16 -0.93
N ASP A 68 -3.66 -6.83 -0.98
CA ASP A 68 -2.45 -6.00 -1.11
C ASP A 68 -1.70 -5.91 0.21
N TYR A 69 -2.41 -5.96 1.34
CA TYR A 69 -1.85 -5.93 2.69
C TYR A 69 -2.37 -7.09 3.53
N VAL A 70 -1.47 -7.66 4.32
CA VAL A 70 -1.80 -8.59 5.40
C VAL A 70 -1.46 -7.90 6.72
N VAL A 71 -2.45 -7.80 7.61
CA VAL A 71 -2.33 -7.09 8.88
C VAL A 71 -2.88 -7.97 9.99
N ALA A 72 -2.18 -8.03 11.12
CA ALA A 72 -2.70 -8.59 12.35
C ALA A 72 -3.39 -7.49 13.18
N GLU A 73 -4.66 -7.67 13.50
CA GLU A 73 -5.38 -6.92 14.53
C GLU A 73 -5.20 -7.67 15.85
N VAL A 74 -4.43 -7.12 16.78
CA VAL A 74 -4.08 -7.74 18.06
C VAL A 74 -4.77 -6.97 19.17
N GLN A 75 -5.71 -7.62 19.86
CA GLN A 75 -6.38 -7.07 21.03
C GLN A 75 -5.57 -7.37 22.29
N ASP A 76 -5.17 -6.33 23.01
CA ASP A 76 -4.62 -6.40 24.37
C ASP A 76 -5.54 -5.62 25.32
N LYS A 77 -6.47 -6.33 25.97
CA LYS A 77 -7.45 -5.76 26.90
C LYS A 77 -8.27 -4.63 26.26
N GLU A 78 -7.93 -3.37 26.54
CA GLU A 78 -8.62 -2.19 26.02
C GLU A 78 -7.91 -1.56 24.81
N GLU A 79 -6.72 -2.06 24.45
CA GLU A 79 -5.91 -1.57 23.34
C GLU A 79 -6.01 -2.52 22.15
N THR A 80 -6.05 -1.96 20.94
CA THR A 80 -5.98 -2.72 19.70
C THR A 80 -4.80 -2.22 18.89
N LEU A 81 -3.92 -3.13 18.49
CA LEU A 81 -2.74 -2.82 17.68
C LEU A 81 -2.86 -3.48 16.32
N TYR A 82 -2.38 -2.79 15.29
CA TYR A 82 -2.45 -3.22 13.90
C TYR A 82 -1.03 -3.41 13.37
N CYS A 83 -0.60 -4.67 13.25
CA CYS A 83 0.76 -5.05 12.89
C CYS A 83 0.80 -5.51 11.44
N ARG A 84 1.50 -4.77 10.59
CA ARG A 84 1.66 -5.17 9.18
C ARG A 84 2.58 -6.37 9.11
N ALA A 85 2.16 -7.41 8.39
CA ALA A 85 2.97 -8.60 8.20
C ALA A 85 4.04 -8.38 7.14
N ASP A 86 5.23 -8.93 7.37
CA ASP A 86 6.34 -8.92 6.43
C ASP A 86 6.28 -10.15 5.52
N TRP A 87 6.55 -9.97 4.23
CA TRP A 87 6.58 -11.09 3.29
C TRP A 87 7.97 -11.75 3.27
N GLU A 88 8.07 -12.97 3.79
CA GLU A 88 9.30 -13.75 3.84
C GLU A 88 9.08 -15.14 3.19
N ASN A 89 9.80 -15.44 2.11
CA ASN A 89 9.87 -16.78 1.51
C ASN A 89 8.52 -17.47 1.24
N GLY A 90 7.49 -16.72 0.81
CA GLY A 90 6.17 -17.30 0.52
C GLY A 90 5.18 -17.26 1.68
N THR A 91 5.55 -16.68 2.82
CA THR A 91 4.73 -16.60 4.03
C THR A 91 4.71 -15.15 4.54
N PHE A 92 3.58 -14.73 5.09
CA PHE A 92 3.47 -13.47 5.82
C PHE A 92 3.84 -13.70 7.29
N ILE A 93 4.80 -12.94 7.79
CA ILE A 93 5.31 -13.05 9.15
C ILE A 93 4.79 -11.89 9.97
N VAL A 94 4.19 -12.20 11.11
CA VAL A 94 3.83 -11.21 12.13
C VAL A 94 4.72 -11.45 13.34
N ARG A 95 5.54 -10.46 13.71
CA ARG A 95 6.40 -10.53 14.90
C ARG A 95 5.90 -9.54 15.94
N ASP A 96 6.01 -9.96 17.19
CA ASP A 96 5.56 -9.22 18.36
C ASP A 96 5.94 -7.74 18.32
N TRP A 97 4.92 -6.88 18.30
CA TRP A 97 5.03 -5.41 18.31
C TRP A 97 5.85 -4.76 17.18
N GLU A 98 6.39 -5.55 16.25
CA GLU A 98 7.11 -5.05 15.09
C GLU A 98 6.11 -4.54 14.05
N ASN A 99 6.41 -3.37 13.46
CA ASN A 99 5.57 -2.73 12.45
C ASN A 99 4.10 -2.56 12.87
N CYS A 100 3.85 -2.39 14.18
CA CYS A 100 2.52 -2.16 14.73
C CYS A 100 2.18 -0.68 14.81
N SER A 101 0.89 -0.37 14.70
CA SER A 101 0.35 0.96 14.88
C SER A 101 -0.92 0.92 15.72
N ASP A 102 -1.25 2.06 16.33
CA ASP A 102 -2.47 2.28 17.13
C ASP A 102 -3.77 2.27 16.30
N SER A 103 -3.65 2.26 14.98
CA SER A 103 -4.79 2.27 14.06
C SER A 103 -4.45 1.56 12.76
N LEU A 104 -5.47 0.94 12.15
CA LEU A 104 -5.35 0.32 10.83
C LEU A 104 -4.92 1.35 9.78
N THR A 105 -5.38 2.60 9.89
CA THR A 105 -4.96 3.68 8.99
C THR A 105 -3.45 3.87 9.07
N ALA A 106 -2.87 4.01 10.27
CA ALA A 106 -1.43 4.18 10.43
C ALA A 106 -0.63 2.97 9.92
N ALA A 107 -1.10 1.75 10.17
CA ALA A 107 -0.46 0.52 9.66
C ALA A 107 -0.44 0.44 8.11
N LEU A 108 -1.40 1.10 7.45
CA LEU A 108 -1.53 1.18 6.01
C LEU A 108 -0.93 2.47 5.42
N THR A 109 -0.50 3.42 6.26
CA THR A 109 0.13 4.67 5.82
C THR A 109 1.57 4.39 5.39
N ARG A 110 1.97 5.03 4.31
CA ARG A 110 3.34 5.01 3.79
C ARG A 110 3.68 6.35 3.14
N LYS A 111 4.96 6.65 3.03
CA LYS A 111 5.46 7.88 2.42
C LYS A 111 5.91 7.63 0.99
N ILE A 112 5.59 8.56 0.10
CA ILE A 112 6.11 8.60 -1.27
C ILE A 112 6.87 9.90 -1.42
N THR A 113 8.15 9.80 -1.74
CA THR A 113 9.03 10.94 -1.97
C THR A 113 9.33 11.07 -3.46
N LEU A 114 8.93 12.18 -4.07
CA LEU A 114 9.41 12.52 -5.41
C LEU A 114 10.78 13.19 -5.31
N GLN A 115 11.76 12.63 -6.01
CA GLN A 115 13.06 13.25 -6.25
C GLN A 115 13.26 13.49 -7.74
N ALA A 116 13.19 14.75 -8.17
CA ALA A 116 13.32 15.09 -9.59
C ALA A 116 13.75 16.54 -9.80
N CYS A 117 14.39 16.80 -10.95
CA CYS A 117 14.66 18.15 -11.44
C CYS A 117 13.85 18.41 -12.71
N VAL A 118 13.09 19.49 -12.73
CA VAL A 118 12.18 19.84 -13.85
C VAL A 118 12.40 21.28 -14.27
N ASN A 119 12.34 21.56 -15.57
CA ASN A 119 12.26 22.92 -16.10
C ASN A 119 10.87 23.49 -15.82
N GLY A 120 10.67 23.95 -14.59
CA GLY A 120 9.38 24.36 -14.07
C GLY A 120 9.48 24.85 -12.63
N THR A 121 8.34 25.30 -12.13
CA THR A 121 8.14 25.66 -10.73
C THR A 121 7.30 24.59 -10.06
N TYR A 122 7.76 24.04 -8.94
CA TYR A 122 6.99 23.08 -8.16
C TYR A 122 5.82 23.76 -7.45
N LEU A 123 4.63 23.17 -7.54
CA LEU A 123 3.39 23.73 -6.98
C LEU A 123 2.87 22.94 -5.76
N GLY A 124 3.49 21.81 -5.43
CA GLY A 124 3.01 20.87 -4.41
C GLY A 124 2.41 19.60 -5.01
N HIS A 125 1.69 18.85 -4.18
CA HIS A 125 1.08 17.57 -4.55
C HIS A 125 -0.42 17.52 -4.22
N THR A 126 -1.11 16.55 -4.82
CA THR A 126 -2.48 16.19 -4.45
C THR A 126 -2.70 14.68 -4.55
N VAL A 127 -3.64 14.16 -3.77
CA VAL A 127 -4.05 12.75 -3.81
C VAL A 127 -5.51 12.67 -4.26
N GLU A 128 -5.72 12.35 -5.54
CA GLU A 128 -7.05 12.17 -6.11
C GLU A 128 -7.58 10.75 -5.78
N ARG A 129 -8.86 10.63 -5.45
CA ARG A 129 -9.54 9.35 -5.12
C ARG A 129 -8.78 8.50 -4.09
N LYS A 130 -8.03 9.13 -3.18
CA LYS A 130 -7.19 8.47 -2.14
C LYS A 130 -6.16 7.46 -2.68
N SER A 131 -5.91 7.42 -3.99
CA SER A 131 -5.10 6.38 -4.62
C SER A 131 -4.26 6.88 -5.81
N ILE A 132 -4.52 8.07 -6.33
CA ILE A 132 -3.75 8.65 -7.43
C ILE A 132 -2.96 9.84 -6.91
N VAL A 133 -1.64 9.72 -6.89
CA VAL A 133 -0.75 10.78 -6.44
C VAL A 133 -0.32 11.63 -7.62
N TRP A 134 -0.47 12.94 -7.49
CA TRP A 134 -0.03 13.92 -8.47
C TRP A 134 0.96 14.89 -7.86
N PHE A 135 2.17 14.94 -8.40
CA PHE A 135 3.12 16.03 -8.16
C PHE A 135 2.94 17.08 -9.25
N LEU A 136 2.76 18.33 -8.86
CA LEU A 136 2.30 19.39 -9.75
C LEU A 136 3.42 20.38 -10.04
N PHE A 137 3.63 20.67 -11.31
CA PHE A 137 4.58 21.67 -11.78
C PHE A 137 3.93 22.62 -12.77
N LYS A 138 4.43 23.84 -12.80
CA LYS A 138 4.19 24.80 -13.89
C LYS A 138 5.44 24.93 -14.73
N ALA A 139 5.36 24.71 -16.03
CA ALA A 139 6.50 24.86 -16.94
C ALA A 139 7.08 26.28 -16.86
N SER A 140 8.41 26.38 -16.80
CA SER A 140 9.15 27.64 -16.76
C SER A 140 10.54 27.45 -17.38
N ASN A 141 11.28 28.55 -17.56
CA ASN A 141 12.64 28.51 -18.13
C ASN A 141 13.73 28.20 -17.08
N THR A 142 13.34 27.94 -15.83
CA THR A 142 14.26 27.66 -14.72
C THR A 142 14.12 26.21 -14.30
N THR A 143 15.24 25.52 -14.07
CA THR A 143 15.21 24.18 -13.48
C THR A 143 15.03 24.27 -11.97
N GLU A 144 14.02 23.60 -11.43
CA GLU A 144 13.82 23.40 -10.00
C GLU A 144 13.97 21.92 -9.66
N CYS A 145 14.74 21.62 -8.62
CA CYS A 145 14.90 20.26 -8.10
C CYS A 145 14.09 20.12 -6.81
N VAL A 146 13.22 19.12 -6.76
CA VAL A 146 12.31 18.86 -5.63
C VAL A 146 12.69 17.56 -4.93
N SER A 147 12.53 17.55 -3.62
CA SER A 147 12.47 16.37 -2.77
C SER A 147 11.27 16.52 -1.84
N ASP A 148 10.07 16.23 -2.36
CA ASP A 148 8.81 16.41 -1.63
C ASP A 148 8.19 15.07 -1.27
N THR A 149 7.61 14.98 -0.08
CA THR A 149 7.04 13.74 0.47
C THR A 149 5.54 13.89 0.67
N VAL A 150 4.79 12.88 0.24
CA VAL A 150 3.35 12.76 0.49
C VAL A 150 3.05 11.47 1.24
N GLU A 151 2.17 11.54 2.23
CA GLU A 151 1.64 10.36 2.90
C GLU A 151 0.41 9.83 2.15
N VAL A 152 0.38 8.53 1.93
CA VAL A 152 -0.76 7.83 1.32
C VAL A 152 -1.16 6.65 2.18
N VAL A 153 -2.46 6.36 2.21
CA VAL A 153 -3.00 5.22 2.96
C VAL A 153 -3.43 4.15 1.97
N GLY A 154 -2.85 2.95 2.12
CA GLY A 154 -3.07 1.83 1.22
C GLY A 154 -2.29 1.91 -0.09
N ARG A 155 -2.74 1.12 -1.06
CA ARG A 155 -2.14 1.03 -2.39
C ARG A 155 -2.53 2.23 -3.23
N THR A 156 -1.61 2.69 -4.07
CA THR A 156 -1.87 3.69 -5.10
C THR A 156 -2.23 3.03 -6.42
N TRP A 157 -3.18 3.60 -7.16
CA TRP A 157 -3.44 3.26 -8.55
C TRP A 157 -2.27 3.72 -9.43
N GLY A 158 -1.70 4.88 -9.11
CA GLY A 158 -0.49 5.37 -9.75
C GLY A 158 0.04 6.65 -9.12
N ILE A 159 1.29 6.94 -9.46
CA ILE A 159 2.03 8.13 -9.04
C ILE A 159 2.48 8.83 -10.32
N PHE A 160 2.16 10.12 -10.43
CA PHE A 160 2.33 10.87 -11.65
C PHE A 160 2.87 12.27 -11.39
N VAL A 161 3.55 12.80 -12.39
CA VAL A 161 3.94 14.21 -12.43
C VAL A 161 3.15 14.92 -13.51
N ARG A 162 2.50 16.03 -13.15
CA ARG A 162 1.72 16.88 -14.06
C ARG A 162 2.44 18.20 -14.26
N ILE A 163 2.84 18.50 -15.49
CA ILE A 163 3.54 19.74 -15.85
C ILE A 163 2.63 20.56 -16.75
N ALA A 164 2.07 21.65 -16.21
CA ALA A 164 1.19 22.57 -16.94
C ALA A 164 2.00 23.69 -17.61
N GLY A 165 1.89 23.84 -18.93
CA GLY A 165 2.51 24.90 -19.71
C GLY A 165 1.52 25.65 -20.59
N ALA A 166 2.00 26.69 -21.28
CA ALA A 166 1.17 27.47 -22.21
C ALA A 166 0.62 26.64 -23.39
N ASN A 167 1.36 25.60 -23.79
CA ASN A 167 1.02 24.73 -24.92
C ASN A 167 0.27 23.45 -24.50
N GLY A 168 -0.21 23.38 -23.26
CA GLY A 168 -0.94 22.23 -22.73
C GLY A 168 -0.29 21.60 -21.49
N THR A 169 -0.81 20.44 -21.11
CA THR A 169 -0.36 19.70 -19.93
C THR A 169 0.32 18.40 -20.33
N ILE A 170 1.52 18.18 -19.82
CA ILE A 170 2.26 16.91 -19.93
C ILE A 170 2.03 16.12 -18.64
N VAL A 171 1.76 14.82 -18.80
CA VAL A 171 1.71 13.86 -17.69
C VAL A 171 2.87 12.89 -17.87
N CYS A 172 3.65 12.74 -16.83
CA CYS A 172 4.74 11.77 -16.74
C CYS A 172 4.39 10.69 -15.74
N GLN A 173 4.65 9.44 -16.12
CA GLN A 173 4.76 8.35 -15.16
C GLN A 173 5.99 8.56 -14.29
N THR A 174 5.94 8.06 -13.06
CA THR A 174 7.14 7.95 -12.23
C THR A 174 7.72 6.55 -12.32
N GLU A 175 9.02 6.43 -12.12
CA GLU A 175 9.68 5.17 -11.87
C GLU A 175 10.23 5.12 -10.45
N LYS A 176 10.33 3.91 -9.91
CA LYS A 176 10.76 3.69 -8.55
C LYS A 176 12.28 3.61 -8.47
N VAL A 177 12.84 4.36 -7.53
CA VAL A 177 14.27 4.36 -7.19
C VAL A 177 14.51 3.47 -5.98
N GLU A 178 13.67 3.59 -4.94
CA GLU A 178 13.79 2.85 -3.69
C GLU A 178 12.43 2.44 -3.14
N GLY A 179 12.43 1.35 -2.34
CA GLY A 179 11.27 0.90 -1.59
C GLY A 179 10.33 -0.01 -2.36
N THR A 180 9.16 -0.26 -1.78
CA THR A 180 8.08 -1.09 -2.31
C THR A 180 6.73 -0.44 -2.00
N TYR A 181 5.62 -0.94 -2.55
CA TYR A 181 4.29 -0.46 -2.16
C TYR A 181 3.92 -0.81 -0.71
N LEU A 182 4.69 -1.71 -0.08
CA LEU A 182 4.61 -2.10 1.32
C LEU A 182 5.54 -1.28 2.22
N SER A 183 6.32 -0.34 1.67
CA SER A 183 7.23 0.51 2.43
C SER A 183 7.12 1.96 1.97
N ASP A 184 7.93 2.82 2.57
CA ASP A 184 8.19 4.14 2.00
C ASP A 184 8.85 3.97 0.62
N GLU A 185 8.44 4.80 -0.34
CA GLU A 185 8.91 4.77 -1.72
C GLU A 185 9.64 6.07 -2.07
N VAL A 186 10.76 5.95 -2.77
CA VAL A 186 11.38 7.08 -3.47
C VAL A 186 11.16 6.88 -4.96
N VAL A 187 10.59 7.88 -5.62
CA VAL A 187 10.28 7.86 -7.04
C VAL A 187 10.93 9.02 -7.77
N THR A 188 11.22 8.84 -9.05
CA THR A 188 11.68 9.89 -9.95
C THR A 188 10.82 9.93 -11.21
N ILE A 189 11.00 10.96 -12.04
CA ILE A 189 10.26 11.09 -13.30
C ILE A 189 10.82 10.11 -14.31
N ASN A 190 9.94 9.25 -14.85
CA ASN A 190 10.28 8.45 -16.02
C ASN A 190 10.07 9.30 -17.28
N GLU A 191 11.16 9.86 -17.81
CA GLU A 191 11.13 10.73 -18.99
C GLU A 191 10.49 10.05 -20.21
N LYS A 192 10.66 8.73 -20.36
CA LYS A 192 10.05 7.96 -21.47
C LYS A 192 8.54 7.80 -21.31
N GLY A 193 8.04 7.92 -20.07
CA GLY A 193 6.63 7.89 -19.72
C GLY A 193 5.95 9.26 -19.77
N CYS A 194 6.64 10.31 -20.25
CA CYS A 194 6.08 11.64 -20.41
C CYS A 194 5.35 11.79 -21.75
N GLY A 195 4.11 12.25 -21.70
CA GLY A 195 3.34 12.56 -22.91
C GLY A 195 2.22 13.56 -22.66
N PRO A 196 1.59 14.08 -23.73
CA PRO A 196 0.39 14.88 -23.59
C PRO A 196 -0.71 14.04 -22.92
N LYS A 197 -1.46 14.64 -22.00
CA LYS A 197 -2.64 13.98 -21.43
C LYS A 197 -3.61 13.68 -22.57
N LYS A 198 -3.83 12.39 -22.88
CA LYS A 198 -4.93 11.98 -23.76
C LYS A 198 -6.20 12.06 -22.92
N GLU A 199 -7.14 12.90 -23.34
CA GLU A 199 -8.50 12.95 -22.78
C GLU A 199 -9.28 11.68 -23.09
#